data_AF-A0A379F9T5-F1
#
_entry.id   AF-A0A379F9T5-F1
#
_cell.length_a   1.000
_cell.length_b   1.000
_cell.length_c   1.000
_cell.angle_alpha   90.00
_cell.angle_beta   90.00
_cell.angle_gamma   90.00
#
_symmetry.space_group_name_H-M   'P 1'
#
loop_
_entity.id
_entity.type
_entity.pdbx_description
1 polymer ?
#
loop_
_entity_poly.entity_id
_entity_poly.type
_entity_poly.pdbx_seq_one_letter_code
_entity_poly.pdbx_strand_id
1 'polypeptide(L)' 'MALKPITSKPAPKGFRWIFCRFRKVRGKSGKRLDAHAYGYQAWAFLVRC' A
#
# COMPACT_ATOMS: atom_id res chain seq x y z
N MET A 1 9.84 -0.80 -17.71
CA MET A 1 9.70 0.42 -16.89
C MET A 1 9.95 0.05 -15.43
N ALA A 2 10.82 0.78 -14.72
CA ALA A 2 11.04 0.55 -13.30
C ALA A 2 9.81 1.02 -12.49
N LEU A 3 9.34 0.19 -11.56
CA LEU A 3 8.23 0.53 -10.68
C LEU A 3 8.68 1.56 -9.65
N LYS A 4 7.83 2.55 -9.35
CA LYS A 4 8.13 3.59 -8.38
C LYS A 4 8.11 3.01 -6.95
N PRO A 5 9.19 3.18 -6.15
CA PRO A 5 9.16 2.86 -4.74
C PRO A 5 8.24 3.83 -3.99
N ILE A 6 7.58 3.36 -2.93
CA ILE A 6 6.95 4.27 -1.96
C ILE A 6 8.00 4.67 -0.93
N THR A 7 8.43 5.93 -0.98
CA THR A 7 9.20 6.56 0.09
C THR A 7 8.25 7.13 1.13
N SER A 8 8.00 6.39 2.20
CA SER A 8 7.20 6.88 3.32
C SER A 8 8.08 7.58 4.36
N LYS A 9 7.65 8.75 4.85
CA LYS A 9 8.20 9.39 6.06
C LYS A 9 8.16 8.40 7.24
N PRO A 10 9.03 8.55 8.27
CA PRO A 10 8.97 7.71 9.46
C PRO A 10 7.56 7.70 10.05
N ALA A 11 7.11 6.51 10.48
CA ALA A 11 5.78 6.36 11.05
C ALA A 11 5.68 7.16 12.38
N PRO A 12 4.57 7.88 12.63
CA PRO A 12 4.33 8.53 13.91
C PRO A 12 4.33 7.52 15.08
N LYS A 13 4.60 7.98 16.29
CA LYS A 13 4.58 7.13 17.50
C LYS A 13 3.23 6.42 17.63
N GLY A 14 3.27 5.10 17.85
CA GLY A 14 2.06 4.26 17.93
C GLY A 14 1.49 3.82 16.58
N PHE A 15 2.19 4.06 15.47
CA PHE A 15 1.82 3.55 14.15
C PHE A 15 3.00 2.85 13.47
N ARG A 16 2.68 1.99 12.50
CA ARG A 16 3.64 1.34 11.60
C ARG A 16 3.14 1.37 10.16
N TRP A 17 4.08 1.44 9.22
CA TRP A 17 3.78 1.27 7.80
C TRP A 17 3.70 -0.22 7.47
N ILE A 18 2.62 -0.63 6.81
CA ILE A 18 2.48 -1.94 6.17
C ILE A 18 2.50 -1.75 4.67
N PHE A 19 3.40 -2.46 4.00
CA PHE A 19 3.53 -2.46 2.55
C PHE A 19 2.97 -3.75 1.96
N CYS A 20 2.10 -3.64 0.96
CA CYS A 20 1.57 -4.81 0.26
C CYS A 20 1.32 -4.53 -1.22
N ARG A 21 1.57 -5.52 -2.08
CA ARG A 21 1.35 -5.37 -3.52
C ARG A 21 -0.14 -5.33 -3.88
N PHE A 22 -0.93 -6.17 -3.22
CA PHE A 22 -2.36 -6.30 -3.48
C PHE A 22 -3.19 -5.76 -2.32
N ARG A 23 -4.20 -4.94 -2.63
CA ARG A 23 -5.22 -4.52 -1.66
C ARG A 23 -6.61 -4.89 -2.14
N LYS A 24 -7.52 -5.22 -1.21
CA LYS A 24 -8.94 -5.39 -1.54
C LYS A 24 -9.60 -4.03 -1.68
N VAL A 25 -10.46 -3.88 -2.68
CA VAL A 25 -11.33 -2.70 -2.80
C VAL A 25 -12.34 -2.72 -1.65
N ARG A 26 -12.54 -1.58 -0.99
CA ARG A 26 -13.53 -1.44 0.08
C ARG A 26 -14.93 -1.62 -0.53
N GLY A 27 -15.76 -2.47 0.07
CA GLY A 27 -17.13 -2.75 -0.37
C GLY A 27 -17.35 -4.21 -0.78
N LYS A 28 -18.46 -4.49 -1.49
CA LYS A 28 -18.88 -5.85 -1.86
C LYS A 28 -18.26 -6.37 -3.16
N SER A 29 -17.41 -5.59 -3.83
CA SER A 29 -16.95 -5.92 -5.18
C SER A 29 -15.95 -7.08 -5.25
N GLY A 30 -15.34 -7.50 -4.12
CA GLY A 30 -14.33 -8.57 -4.08
C GLY A 30 -13.04 -8.32 -4.87
N LYS A 31 -12.93 -7.18 -5.57
CA LYS A 31 -11.82 -6.87 -6.48
C LYS A 31 -10.54 -6.61 -5.68
N ARG A 32 -9.42 -7.05 -6.25
CA ARG A 32 -8.07 -6.78 -5.76
C ARG A 32 -7.40 -5.79 -6.70
N LEU A 33 -6.76 -4.77 -6.14
CA LEU A 33 -5.94 -3.80 -6.87
C LEU A 33 -4.47 -4.17 -6.71
N ASP A 34 -3.80 -4.40 -7.83
CA ASP A 34 -2.35 -4.60 -7.91
C ASP A 34 -1.66 -3.23 -8.02
N ALA A 35 -0.73 -2.92 -7.12
CA ALA A 35 0.05 -1.69 -7.16
C ALA A 35 0.84 -1.52 -8.48
N HIS A 36 1.26 -2.64 -9.08
CA HIS A 36 2.05 -2.63 -10.32
C HIS A 36 1.24 -2.10 -11.50
N ALA A 37 -0.06 -2.35 -11.53
CA ALA A 37 -0.97 -1.79 -12.54
C ALA A 37 -1.01 -0.25 -12.51
N TYR A 38 -0.60 0.35 -11.40
CA TYR A 38 -0.50 1.79 -11.19
C TYR A 38 0.94 2.30 -11.27
N GLY A 39 1.91 1.45 -11.61
CA GLY A 39 3.33 1.80 -11.71
C GLY A 39 4.07 1.91 -10.37
N TYR A 40 3.51 1.35 -9.29
CA TYR A 40 4.13 1.34 -7.95
C TYR A 40 4.57 -0.06 -7.54
N GLN A 41 5.60 -0.16 -6.71
CA GLN A 41 6.07 -1.44 -6.16
C GLN A 41 5.09 -2.04 -5.13
N ALA A 42 4.46 -1.21 -4.31
CA ALA A 42 3.52 -1.64 -3.28
C ALA A 42 2.54 -0.50 -2.93
N TRP A 43 1.45 -0.85 -2.25
CA TRP A 43 0.64 0.07 -1.45
C TRP A 43 1.28 0.28 -0.09
N ALA A 44 1.09 1.45 0.52
CA ALA A 44 1.53 1.73 1.90
C ALA A 44 0.33 2.11 2.77
N PHE A 45 0.18 1.43 3.90
CA PHE A 45 -0.88 1.65 4.86
C PHE A 45 -0.29 1.99 6.21
N LEU A 46 -0.73 3.10 6.79
CA LEU A 46 -0.39 3.45 8.16
C LEU A 46 -1.40 2.77 9.09
N VAL A 47 -0.94 1.83 9.91
CA VAL A 47 -1.78 1.12 10.87
C VAL A 47 -1.32 1.42 12.29
N ARG A 48 -2.26 1.46 13.23
CA ARG A 48 -1.97 1.63 14.66
C ARG A 48 -1.32 0.35 15.21
N CYS A 49 -0.29 0.53 16.04
CA CYS A 49 0.32 -0.55 16.83
C CYS A 49 -0.49 -0.84 18.09
#